data_AF-A0A172QTS1-F1
#
_entry.id   AF-A0A172QTS1-F1
#
_cell.length_a   1.000
_cell.length_b   1.000
_cell.length_c   1.000
_cell.angle_alpha   90.00
_cell.angle_beta   90.00
_cell.angle_gamma   90.00
#
_symmetry.space_group_name_H-M   'P 1'
#
loop_
_entity.id
_entity.type
_entity.pdbx_description
1 polymer ?
#
loop_
_entity_poly.entity_id
_entity_poly.type
_entity_poly.pdbx_seq_one_letter_code
_entity_poly.pdbx_strand_id
1 'polypeptide(L)'
;MTIRANFQPSVDEFISTLEEFATGSYLQEDEKEFWDEPFDVKALPELRSILENYLDSLDKLGETPELDAVNASAQSTLDELEKFNTKHHGAVVEPEEKEEISQLMFDAAKQTGADDLSAEAFPEFE
;
A
#
# COMPACT_ATOMS: atom_id res chain seq x y z
N MET A 1 1.32 -10.59 18.47
CA MET A 1 1.68 -10.60 17.04
C MET A 1 1.89 -9.14 16.65
N THR A 2 2.80 -8.87 15.73
CA THR A 2 3.06 -7.51 15.22
C THR A 2 1.96 -7.12 14.23
N ILE A 3 1.72 -5.81 14.06
CA ILE A 3 0.83 -5.27 13.01
C ILE A 3 1.31 -5.77 11.65
N ARG A 4 2.63 -5.75 11.43
CA ARG A 4 3.30 -6.34 10.26
C ARG A 4 2.84 -7.76 9.96
N ALA A 5 2.87 -8.65 10.95
CA ALA A 5 2.50 -10.05 10.75
C ALA A 5 1.00 -10.24 10.49
N ASN A 6 0.16 -9.38 11.06
CA ASN A 6 -1.29 -9.44 10.89
C ASN A 6 -1.75 -8.98 9.50
N PHE A 7 -1.08 -7.98 8.92
CA PHE A 7 -1.42 -7.41 7.60
C PHE A 7 -0.53 -7.92 6.46
N GLN A 8 0.51 -8.72 6.73
CA GLN A 8 1.33 -9.33 5.69
C GLN A 8 0.50 -10.08 4.64
N PRO A 9 -0.54 -10.89 4.99
CA PRO A 9 -1.33 -11.58 3.99
C PRO A 9 -2.04 -10.61 3.02
N SER A 10 -2.53 -9.47 3.51
CA SER A 10 -3.16 -8.45 2.68
C SER A 10 -2.16 -7.76 1.76
N VAL A 11 -0.95 -7.47 2.25
CA VAL A 11 0.14 -6.94 1.40
C VAL A 11 0.54 -7.96 0.32
N ASP A 12 0.68 -9.23 0.70
CA ASP A 12 1.05 -10.28 -0.25
C ASP A 12 -0.03 -10.50 -1.32
N GLU A 13 -1.31 -10.48 -0.94
CA GLU A 13 -2.45 -10.58 -1.86
C GLU A 13 -2.49 -9.39 -2.83
N PHE A 14 -2.42 -8.17 -2.32
CA PHE A 14 -2.41 -6.95 -3.13
C PHE A 14 -1.26 -6.95 -4.16
N ILE A 15 -0.04 -7.26 -3.73
CA ILE A 15 1.12 -7.32 -4.61
C ILE A 15 1.00 -8.46 -5.63
N SER A 16 0.43 -9.61 -5.24
CA SER A 16 0.18 -10.73 -6.16
C SER A 16 -0.81 -10.33 -7.25
N THR A 17 -1.90 -9.65 -6.90
CA THR A 17 -2.89 -9.16 -7.87
C THR A 17 -2.26 -8.18 -8.86
N LEU A 18 -1.46 -7.23 -8.37
CA LEU A 18 -0.71 -6.32 -9.24
C LEU A 18 0.32 -7.05 -10.13
N GLU A 19 0.95 -8.11 -9.64
CA GLU A 19 1.86 -8.94 -10.44
C GLU A 19 1.11 -9.67 -11.55
N GLU A 20 -0.07 -10.21 -11.28
CA GLU A 20 -0.92 -10.85 -12.30
C GLU A 20 -1.31 -9.85 -13.40
N PHE A 21 -1.63 -8.60 -13.02
CA PHE A 21 -1.90 -7.52 -13.96
C PHE A 21 -0.65 -7.14 -14.77
N ALA A 22 0.49 -6.93 -14.12
CA ALA A 22 1.74 -6.50 -14.76
C ALA A 22 2.37 -7.57 -15.67
N THR A 23 2.04 -8.84 -15.46
CA THR A 23 2.57 -9.97 -16.25
C THR A 23 1.56 -10.54 -17.24
N GLY A 24 0.31 -10.08 -17.16
CA GLY A 24 -0.81 -10.62 -17.93
C GLY A 24 -1.01 -12.11 -17.66
N SER A 25 -0.71 -12.60 -16.45
CA SER A 25 -0.75 -14.05 -16.15
C SER A 25 -2.14 -14.66 -16.28
N TYR A 26 -3.18 -13.81 -16.23
CA TYR A 26 -4.58 -14.16 -16.45
C TYR A 26 -4.97 -14.30 -17.94
N LEU A 27 -4.11 -13.86 -18.87
CA LEU A 27 -4.37 -13.86 -20.32
C LEU A 27 -3.97 -15.18 -20.97
N GLN A 28 -4.72 -15.61 -21.98
CA GLN A 28 -4.34 -16.69 -22.87
C GLN A 28 -3.16 -16.30 -23.77
N GLU A 29 -2.44 -17.28 -24.32
CA GLU A 29 -1.27 -17.02 -25.17
C GLU A 29 -1.62 -16.14 -26.39
N ASP A 30 -2.77 -16.36 -27.01
CA ASP A 30 -3.25 -15.56 -28.15
C ASP A 30 -3.64 -14.12 -27.74
N GLU A 31 -4.04 -13.89 -26.48
CA GLU A 31 -4.35 -12.56 -25.95
C GLU A 31 -3.08 -11.78 -25.60
N LYS A 32 -1.99 -12.48 -25.24
CA LYS A 32 -0.69 -11.87 -24.96
C LYS A 32 0.00 -11.28 -26.19
N GLU A 33 -0.36 -11.73 -27.40
CA GLU A 33 0.27 -11.25 -28.64
C GLU A 33 0.05 -9.74 -28.89
N PHE A 34 -1.07 -9.19 -28.43
CA PHE A 34 -1.45 -7.78 -28.60
C PHE A 34 -1.54 -7.00 -27.29
N TRP A 35 -1.04 -7.60 -26.21
CA TRP A 35 -1.10 -7.02 -24.88
C TRP A 35 0.23 -6.37 -24.53
N ASP A 36 0.16 -5.11 -24.10
CA ASP A 36 1.29 -4.37 -23.53
C ASP A 36 1.14 -4.37 -22.01
N GLU A 37 2.27 -4.53 -21.31
CA GLU A 37 2.30 -4.46 -19.85
C GLU A 37 1.86 -3.06 -19.37
N PRO A 38 0.96 -2.97 -18.37
CA PRO A 38 0.50 -1.68 -17.86
C PRO A 38 1.63 -0.91 -17.17
N PHE A 39 2.54 -1.63 -16.50
CA PHE A 39 3.72 -1.09 -15.84
C PHE A 39 4.78 -2.19 -15.66
N ASP A 40 6.04 -1.79 -15.42
CA ASP A 40 7.14 -2.74 -15.16
C ASP A 40 6.95 -3.43 -13.80
N VAL A 41 6.76 -4.75 -13.82
CA VAL A 41 6.61 -5.61 -12.64
C VAL A 41 7.73 -5.44 -11.61
N LYS A 42 8.91 -4.96 -12.02
CA LYS A 42 10.04 -4.66 -11.10
C LYS A 42 9.76 -3.47 -10.17
N ALA A 43 8.67 -2.74 -10.37
CA ALA A 43 8.19 -1.72 -9.43
C ALA A 43 7.59 -2.33 -8.16
N LEU A 44 7.05 -3.55 -8.23
CA LEU A 44 6.30 -4.17 -7.13
C LEU A 44 7.12 -4.45 -5.87
N PRO A 45 8.40 -4.88 -5.93
CA PRO A 45 9.23 -5.00 -4.73
C PRO A 45 9.43 -3.68 -3.98
N GLU A 46 9.47 -2.55 -4.69
CA GLU A 46 9.58 -1.22 -4.09
C GLU A 46 8.25 -0.81 -3.43
N LEU A 47 7.12 -0.98 -4.13
CA LEU A 47 5.79 -0.75 -3.57
C LEU A 47 5.55 -1.58 -2.31
N ARG A 48 5.86 -2.87 -2.38
CA ARG A 48 5.82 -3.79 -1.24
C ARG A 48 6.60 -3.19 -0.08
N SER A 49 7.87 -2.89 -0.29
CA SER A 49 8.75 -2.35 0.77
C SER A 49 8.17 -1.09 1.44
N ILE A 50 7.50 -0.19 0.70
CA ILE A 50 6.86 1.00 1.27
C ILE A 50 5.72 0.61 2.23
N LEU A 51 4.81 -0.26 1.81
CA LEU A 51 3.71 -0.76 2.64
C LEU A 51 4.23 -1.54 3.87
N GLU A 52 5.24 -2.36 3.65
CA GLU A 52 5.89 -3.14 4.69
C GLU A 52 6.53 -2.24 5.76
N ASN A 53 7.24 -1.18 5.33
CA ASN A 53 7.85 -0.19 6.21
C ASN A 53 6.83 0.60 7.04
N TYR A 54 5.66 0.90 6.47
CA TYR A 54 4.57 1.54 7.20
C TYR A 54 4.03 0.64 8.32
N LEU A 55 3.80 -0.63 8.03
CA LEU A 55 3.37 -1.57 9.07
C LEU A 55 4.44 -1.71 10.17
N ASP A 56 5.71 -1.78 9.79
CA ASP A 56 6.84 -1.80 10.73
C ASP A 56 7.00 -0.49 11.52
N SER A 57 6.58 0.67 10.97
CA SER A 57 6.61 1.93 11.71
C SER A 57 5.48 1.99 12.74
N LEU A 58 4.29 1.51 12.41
CA LEU A 58 3.19 1.37 13.37
C LEU A 58 3.56 0.44 14.54
N ASP A 59 4.22 -0.68 14.27
CA ASP A 59 4.74 -1.58 15.32
C ASP A 59 5.74 -0.87 16.25
N LYS A 60 6.53 0.08 15.73
CA LYS A 60 7.52 0.84 16.53
C LYS A 60 6.88 1.95 17.37
N LEU A 61 5.69 2.44 17.00
CA LEU A 61 4.96 3.44 17.78
C LEU A 61 4.51 2.88 19.14
N GLY A 62 4.37 1.56 19.24
CA GLY A 62 3.94 0.87 20.46
C GLY A 62 2.41 0.84 20.62
N GLU A 63 1.96 0.51 21.83
CA GLU A 63 0.52 0.45 22.15
C GLU A 63 0.00 1.85 22.49
N THR A 64 -1.16 2.21 21.94
CA THR A 64 -1.85 3.51 22.19
C THR A 64 -1.01 4.76 21.89
N PRO A 65 -0.45 4.90 20.67
CA PRO A 65 0.27 6.11 20.29
C PRO A 65 -0.67 7.31 20.15
N GLU A 66 -0.11 8.52 20.20
CA GLU A 66 -0.86 9.75 19.91
C GLU A 66 -1.29 9.77 18.43
N LEU A 67 -2.48 10.30 18.16
CA LEU A 67 -3.04 10.43 16.80
C LEU A 67 -2.07 11.13 15.84
N ASP A 68 -1.41 12.20 16.29
CA ASP A 68 -0.41 12.93 15.50
C ASP A 68 0.76 12.03 15.06
N ALA A 69 1.19 11.08 15.88
CA ALA A 69 2.28 10.17 15.53
C ALA A 69 1.85 9.14 14.47
N VAL A 70 0.62 8.63 14.58
CA VAL A 70 0.03 7.73 13.57
C VAL A 70 -0.17 8.48 12.25
N ASN A 71 -0.77 9.67 12.29
CA ASN A 71 -0.99 10.50 11.11
C ASN A 71 0.32 10.92 10.45
N ALA A 72 1.36 11.28 11.22
CA ALA A 72 2.66 11.60 10.68
C ALA A 72 3.31 10.39 9.98
N SER A 73 3.16 9.19 10.55
CA SER A 73 3.62 7.95 9.92
C SER A 73 2.86 7.68 8.61
N ALA A 74 1.54 7.81 8.62
CA ALA A 74 0.70 7.62 7.44
C ALA A 74 1.03 8.64 6.33
N GLN A 75 1.09 9.93 6.67
CA GLN A 75 1.44 10.98 5.72
C GLN A 75 2.82 10.75 5.09
N SER A 76 3.82 10.37 5.89
CA SER A 76 5.16 10.08 5.38
C SER A 76 5.15 8.96 4.35
N THR A 77 4.37 7.89 4.61
CA THR A 77 4.19 6.78 3.67
C THR A 77 3.42 7.21 2.41
N LEU A 78 2.37 8.01 2.53
CA LEU A 78 1.63 8.55 1.38
C LEU A 78 2.55 9.40 0.48
N ASP A 79 3.39 10.26 1.08
CA ASP A 79 4.37 11.04 0.34
C ASP A 79 5.42 10.15 -0.38
N GLU A 80 5.76 8.99 0.19
CA GLU A 80 6.62 8.00 -0.46
C GLU A 80 5.90 7.29 -1.61
N LEU A 81 4.63 6.93 -1.42
CA LEU A 81 3.79 6.32 -2.45
C LEU A 81 3.55 7.27 -3.63
N GLU A 82 3.34 8.56 -3.37
CA GLU A 82 3.19 9.56 -4.44
C GLU A 82 4.47 9.70 -5.26
N LYS A 83 5.64 9.75 -4.60
CA LYS A 83 6.95 9.78 -5.29
C LYS A 83 7.20 8.52 -6.10
N PHE A 84 6.88 7.36 -5.52
CA PHE A 84 6.95 6.07 -6.19
C PHE A 84 6.06 6.07 -7.43
N ASN A 85 4.79 6.44 -7.29
CA ASN A 85 3.85 6.42 -8.40
C ASN A 85 4.26 7.42 -9.49
N THR A 86 4.70 8.62 -9.12
CA THR A 86 5.23 9.63 -10.05
C THR A 86 6.45 9.12 -10.84
N LYS A 87 7.37 8.41 -10.16
CA LYS A 87 8.54 7.77 -10.79
C LYS A 87 8.12 6.73 -11.84
N HIS A 88 6.99 6.06 -11.63
CA HIS A 88 6.39 5.10 -12.54
C HIS A 88 5.25 5.70 -13.39
N HIS A 89 5.25 7.03 -13.58
CA HIS A 89 4.31 7.74 -14.44
C HIS A 89 2.81 7.60 -14.06
N GLY A 90 2.51 7.27 -12.81
CA GLY A 90 1.14 7.08 -12.34
C GLY A 90 0.52 5.75 -12.75
N ALA A 91 1.31 4.81 -13.28
CA ALA A 91 0.81 3.58 -13.87
C ALA A 91 0.69 2.40 -12.89
N VAL A 92 1.31 2.49 -11.71
CA VAL A 92 1.33 1.38 -10.74
C VAL A 92 0.24 1.54 -9.68
N VAL A 93 -0.01 2.77 -9.24
CA VAL A 93 -1.02 3.08 -8.23
C VAL A 93 -2.08 3.96 -8.88
N GLU A 94 -3.12 3.33 -9.44
CA GLU A 94 -4.27 4.02 -10.03
C GLU A 94 -5.32 4.31 -8.93
N PRO A 95 -6.45 4.98 -9.24
CA PRO A 95 -7.46 5.30 -8.23
C PRO A 95 -7.93 4.08 -7.42
N GLU A 96 -8.05 2.92 -8.06
CA GLU A 96 -8.48 1.67 -7.40
C GLU A 96 -7.44 1.20 -6.37
N GLU A 97 -6.15 1.20 -6.73
CA GLU A 97 -5.06 0.87 -5.79
C GLU A 97 -4.92 1.89 -4.67
N LYS A 98 -5.17 3.18 -4.94
CA LYS A 98 -5.15 4.21 -3.89
C LYS A 98 -6.21 3.94 -2.83
N GLU A 99 -7.42 3.57 -3.23
CA GLU A 99 -8.50 3.23 -2.30
C GLU A 99 -8.12 2.01 -1.44
N GLU A 100 -7.58 0.96 -2.07
CA GLU A 100 -7.18 -0.26 -1.36
C GLU A 100 -6.02 -0.02 -0.39
N ILE A 101 -4.97 0.70 -0.82
CA ILE A 101 -3.84 1.08 0.04
C ILE A 101 -4.32 1.95 1.20
N SER A 102 -5.20 2.91 0.95
CA SER A 102 -5.74 3.78 2.02
C SER A 102 -6.51 2.98 3.06
N GLN A 103 -7.33 2.02 2.63
CA GLN A 103 -8.05 1.11 3.52
C GLN A 103 -7.09 0.23 4.33
N LEU A 104 -6.10 -0.37 3.67
CA LEU A 104 -5.05 -1.17 4.34
C LEU A 104 -4.32 -0.35 5.40
N MET A 105 -3.91 0.87 5.04
CA MET A 105 -3.17 1.76 5.94
C MET A 105 -4.02 2.16 7.16
N PHE A 106 -5.30 2.45 6.94
CA PHE A 106 -6.23 2.84 8.00
C PHE A 106 -6.56 1.66 8.94
N ASP A 107 -6.82 0.47 8.40
CA ASP A 107 -7.09 -0.71 9.24
C ASP A 107 -5.86 -1.14 10.04
N ALA A 108 -4.66 -0.98 9.49
CA ALA A 108 -3.42 -1.17 10.22
C ALA A 108 -3.23 -0.13 11.33
N ALA A 109 -3.50 1.14 11.06
CA ALA A 109 -3.47 2.20 12.06
C ALA A 109 -4.43 1.90 13.23
N LYS A 110 -5.61 1.34 12.96
CA LYS A 110 -6.58 0.95 14.01
C LYS A 110 -6.05 -0.12 14.96
N GLN A 111 -5.10 -0.96 14.53
CA GLN A 111 -4.49 -1.94 15.43
C GLN A 111 -3.53 -1.31 16.46
N THR A 112 -3.07 -0.08 16.25
CA THR A 112 -2.24 0.63 17.24
C THR A 112 -3.03 1.02 18.50
N GLY A 113 -4.36 1.13 18.39
CA GLY A 113 -5.22 1.59 19.47
C GLY A 113 -5.12 3.09 19.76
N ALA A 114 -4.63 3.90 18.82
CA ALA A 114 -4.63 5.35 18.94
C ALA A 114 -6.04 5.90 19.21
N ASP A 115 -6.14 6.75 20.24
CA ASP A 115 -7.38 7.46 20.57
C ASP A 115 -7.75 8.43 19.43
N ASP A 116 -9.06 8.65 19.25
CA ASP A 116 -9.64 9.56 18.25
C ASP A 116 -9.31 9.26 16.76
N LEU A 117 -8.66 8.13 16.47
CA LEU A 117 -8.44 7.68 15.09
C LEU A 117 -9.77 7.40 14.39
N SER A 118 -10.02 8.15 13.32
CA SER A 118 -11.21 8.05 12.48
C SER A 118 -10.82 8.23 11.01
N ALA A 119 -11.66 7.77 10.08
CA ALA A 119 -11.40 7.92 8.66
C ALA A 119 -11.31 9.41 8.26
N GLU A 120 -12.05 10.30 8.93
CA GLU A 120 -12.03 11.75 8.67
C GLU A 120 -10.76 12.43 9.19
N ALA A 121 -10.09 11.85 10.18
CA ALA A 121 -8.87 12.37 10.77
C ALA A 121 -7.60 11.72 10.20
N PHE A 122 -7.74 10.65 9.42
CA PHE A 122 -6.63 9.94 8.81
C PHE A 122 -6.20 10.62 7.50
N PRO A 123 -4.90 10.72 7.20
CA PRO A 123 -4.42 11.29 5.94
C PRO A 123 -5.00 10.57 4.72
N GLU A 124 -5.41 11.34 3.71
CA GLU A 124 -5.93 10.83 2.44
C GLU A 124 -4.83 10.77 1.38
N PHE A 125 -4.88 9.75 0.53
CA PHE A 125 -3.98 9.65 -0.62
C PHE A 125 -4.49 10.55 -1.76
N GLU A 126 -3.80 11.67 -2.00
CA GLU A 126 -4.06 12.60 -3.12
C GLU A 126 -3.80 11.97 -4.50
#